data_AF-A0A3L7CDC1-F1
#
_entry.id   AF-A0A3L7CDC1-F1
#
_cell.length_a   1.000
_cell.length_b   1.000
_cell.length_c   1.000
_cell.angle_alpha   90.00
_cell.angle_beta   90.00
_cell.angle_gamma   90.00
#
_symmetry.space_group_name_H-M   'P 1'
#
loop_
_entity.id
_entity.type
_entity.pdbx_description
1 polymer ?
#
loop_
_entity_poly.entity_id
_entity_poly.type
_entity_poly.pdbx_seq_one_letter_code
_entity_poly.pdbx_strand_id
1 'polypeptide(L)'
;VQVCPTGIDIRNGLQMECITCTACIDACDEIMEKVKKPKGLIRYDTLDGSKISLAKPRSIIYILAIVALIGGLAYAVSTREPVHIAVLRGAGLPYSYVKNSDGQEVLLNQFRLHIQNQGALRARYM
;
A
#
# COMPACT_ATOMS: atom_id res chain seq x y z
N VAL A 1 13.54 -39.12 7.91
CA VAL A 1 13.14 -38.14 6.87
C VAL A 1 14.16 -37.02 6.90
N GLN A 2 15.02 -36.98 5.87
CA GLN A 2 16.02 -35.93 5.71
C GLN A 2 15.51 -35.02 4.59
N VAL A 3 14.74 -34.01 4.97
CA VAL A 3 14.10 -33.05 4.05
C VAL A 3 14.49 -31.62 4.35
N CYS A 4 15.19 -31.38 5.47
CA CYS A 4 15.60 -30.05 5.83
C CYS A 4 16.73 -29.59 4.91
N PRO A 5 16.56 -28.49 4.14
CA PRO A 5 17.59 -28.01 3.22
C PRO A 5 18.82 -27.47 3.95
N THR A 6 18.70 -27.12 5.23
CA THR A 6 19.81 -26.61 6.06
C THR A 6 20.50 -27.71 6.86
N GLY A 7 20.01 -28.95 6.81
CA GLY A 7 20.64 -30.10 7.48
C GLY A 7 20.48 -30.14 9.00
N ILE A 8 19.59 -29.31 9.57
CA ILE A 8 19.30 -29.35 11.02
C ILE A 8 18.47 -30.56 11.42
N ASP A 9 18.67 -31.03 12.65
CA ASP A 9 17.83 -32.04 13.27
C ASP A 9 16.80 -31.38 14.19
N ILE A 10 15.59 -31.23 13.68
CA ILE A 10 14.45 -30.62 14.38
C ILE A 10 14.08 -31.28 15.71
N ARG A 11 14.59 -32.49 16.01
CA ARG A 11 14.39 -33.15 17.31
C ARG A 11 15.14 -32.46 18.44
N ASN A 12 16.18 -31.70 18.13
CA ASN A 12 16.93 -30.89 19.09
C ASN A 12 16.24 -29.54 19.41
N GLY A 13 15.04 -29.30 18.88
CA GLY A 13 14.28 -28.08 19.09
C GLY A 13 14.52 -27.03 18.00
N LEU A 14 14.15 -25.78 18.30
CA LEU A 14 14.34 -24.67 17.38
C LEU A 14 15.82 -24.25 17.38
N GLN A 15 16.46 -24.37 16.23
CA GLN A 15 17.86 -24.00 16.03
C GLN A 15 17.97 -22.73 15.15
N MET A 16 19.08 -22.00 15.27
CA MET A 16 19.29 -20.70 14.60
C MET A 16 19.40 -20.81 13.07
N GLU A 17 19.74 -21.99 12.57
CA GLU A 17 19.87 -22.31 11.16
C GLU A 17 18.51 -22.63 10.50
N CYS A 18 17.41 -22.63 11.28
CA CYS A 18 16.08 -22.82 10.76
C CYS A 18 15.62 -21.62 9.93
N ILE A 19 15.41 -21.83 8.62
CA ILE A 19 14.92 -20.81 7.68
C ILE A 19 13.39 -20.78 7.52
N THR A 20 12.66 -21.45 8.43
CA THR A 20 11.18 -21.50 8.43
C THR A 20 10.55 -21.88 7.08
N CYS A 21 11.15 -22.84 6.37
CA CYS A 21 10.70 -23.29 5.04
C CYS A 21 9.60 -24.37 5.04
N THR A 22 9.15 -24.82 6.22
CA THR A 22 8.08 -25.83 6.45
C THR A 22 8.26 -27.24 5.85
N ALA A 23 9.34 -27.53 5.12
CA ALA A 23 9.55 -28.83 4.48
C ALA A 23 9.48 -30.04 5.45
N CYS A 24 9.90 -29.86 6.71
CA CYS A 24 9.80 -30.90 7.73
C CYS A 24 8.36 -31.18 8.19
N ILE A 25 7.48 -30.16 8.19
CA ILE A 25 6.06 -30.30 8.52
C ILE A 25 5.37 -31.10 7.43
N ASP A 26 5.58 -30.70 6.17
CA ASP A 26 4.95 -31.33 5.01
C ASP A 26 5.29 -32.82 4.90
N ALA A 27 6.59 -33.16 5.01
CA ALA A 27 7.05 -34.54 4.97
C ALA A 27 6.56 -35.37 6.17
N CYS A 28 6.40 -34.74 7.33
CA CYS A 28 5.87 -35.42 8.51
C CYS A 28 4.38 -35.71 8.36
N ASP A 29 3.60 -34.75 7.86
CA ASP A 29 2.16 -34.91 7.64
C ASP A 29 1.85 -35.98 6.58
N GLU A 30 2.68 -36.11 5.53
CA GLU A 30 2.57 -37.19 4.55
C GLU A 30 2.72 -38.58 5.21
N ILE A 31 3.67 -38.72 6.14
CA ILE A 31 3.85 -39.97 6.89
C ILE A 31 2.66 -40.22 7.82
N MET A 32 2.22 -39.19 8.55
CA MET A 32 1.09 -39.29 9.48
C MET A 32 -0.18 -39.77 8.76
N GLU A 33 -0.43 -39.28 7.55
CA GLU A 33 -1.53 -39.72 6.69
C GLU A 33 -1.40 -41.20 6.30
N LYS A 34 -0.21 -41.65 5.86
CA LYS A 34 0.06 -43.06 5.51
C LYS A 34 -0.15 -44.01 6.68
N VAL A 35 0.23 -43.60 7.90
CA VAL A 35 0.05 -44.41 9.12
C VAL A 35 -1.29 -44.19 9.81
N LYS A 36 -2.22 -43.45 9.20
CA LYS A 36 -3.57 -43.15 9.71
C LYS A 36 -3.57 -42.51 11.11
N LYS A 37 -2.64 -41.59 11.35
CA LYS A 37 -2.57 -40.77 12.56
C LYS A 37 -2.94 -39.31 12.25
N PRO A 38 -3.42 -38.53 13.24
CA PRO A 38 -3.77 -37.11 13.03
C PRO A 38 -2.55 -36.28 12.63
N LYS A 39 -2.73 -35.34 11.68
CA LYS A 39 -1.69 -34.42 11.20
C LYS A 39 -1.24 -33.41 12.28
N GLY A 40 -0.14 -32.72 12.00
CA GLY A 40 0.40 -31.66 12.86
C GLY A 40 1.25 -32.19 14.01
N LEU A 41 1.98 -33.29 13.84
CA LEU A 41 2.98 -33.71 14.81
C LEU A 41 4.06 -32.62 15.02
N ILE A 42 4.36 -31.89 13.94
CA ILE A 42 5.19 -30.69 13.92
C ILE A 42 4.30 -29.55 13.37
N ARG A 43 4.31 -28.39 14.03
CA ARG A 43 3.51 -27.23 13.63
C ARG A 43 4.10 -25.95 14.21
N TYR A 44 3.72 -24.81 13.65
CA TYR A 44 3.91 -23.54 14.33
C TYR A 44 2.94 -23.44 15.50
N ASP A 45 3.50 -23.32 16.69
CA ASP A 45 2.77 -23.12 17.92
C ASP A 45 3.59 -22.21 18.84
N THR A 46 2.96 -21.75 19.91
CA THR A 46 3.68 -21.10 21.00
C THR A 46 4.53 -22.14 21.74
N LEU A 47 5.70 -21.72 22.23
CA LEU A 47 6.61 -22.62 22.98
C LEU A 47 5.91 -23.26 24.18
N ASP A 48 4.98 -22.54 24.80
CA ASP A 48 4.24 -22.99 25.99
C ASP A 48 2.90 -23.67 25.64
N GLY A 49 2.55 -23.84 24.36
CA GLY A 49 1.25 -24.38 23.92
C GLY A 49 0.04 -23.53 24.32
N SER A 50 0.27 -22.27 24.71
CA SER A 50 -0.76 -21.33 25.11
C SER A 50 -1.71 -20.99 23.94
N LYS A 51 -3.01 -20.90 24.24
CA LYS A 51 -4.00 -20.50 23.23
C LYS A 51 -3.71 -19.07 22.75
N ILE A 52 -3.55 -18.91 21.45
CA ILE A 52 -3.39 -17.61 20.81
C ILE A 52 -4.73 -16.87 20.90
N SER A 53 -4.81 -15.86 21.77
CA SER A 53 -5.95 -14.95 21.84
C SER A 53 -5.67 -13.71 21.00
N LEU A 54 -6.56 -13.42 20.04
CA LEU A 54 -6.55 -12.17 19.26
C LEU A 54 -7.01 -10.97 20.10
N ALA A 55 -7.63 -11.21 21.27
CA ALA A 55 -8.10 -10.16 22.17
C ALA A 55 -6.98 -9.55 23.05
N LYS A 56 -5.71 -9.74 22.68
CA LYS A 56 -4.60 -9.05 23.36
C LYS A 56 -4.70 -7.55 23.05
N PRO A 57 -4.57 -6.67 24.07
CA PRO A 57 -4.77 -5.23 23.89
C PRO A 57 -3.83 -4.64 22.83
N ARG A 58 -2.60 -5.14 22.73
CA ARG A 58 -1.63 -4.72 21.70
C ARG A 58 -2.12 -4.98 20.27
N SER A 59 -2.70 -6.15 20.01
CA SER A 59 -3.22 -6.51 18.67
C SER A 59 -4.38 -5.62 18.27
N ILE A 60 -5.28 -5.31 19.21
CA ILE A 60 -6.42 -4.41 19.00
C ILE A 60 -5.94 -3.00 18.65
N ILE A 61 -4.94 -2.48 19.35
CA ILE A 61 -4.36 -1.15 19.08
C ILE A 61 -3.81 -1.08 17.65
N TYR A 62 -3.05 -2.09 17.22
CA TYR A 62 -2.50 -2.09 15.86
C TYR A 62 -3.59 -2.16 14.78
N ILE A 63 -4.61 -3.00 14.99
CA ILE A 63 -5.75 -3.09 14.05
C ILE A 63 -6.46 -1.73 13.95
N LEU A 64 -6.74 -1.08 15.08
CA LEU A 64 -7.35 0.25 15.10
C LEU A 64 -6.50 1.30 14.40
N ALA A 65 -5.17 1.30 14.62
CA ALA A 65 -4.27 2.23 13.97
C ALA A 65 -4.24 2.04 12.44
N ILE A 66 -4.22 0.79 11.97
CA ILE A 66 -4.26 0.48 10.54
C ILE A 66 -5.59 0.91 9.92
N VAL A 67 -6.71 0.62 10.58
CA VAL A 67 -8.05 1.04 10.12
C VAL A 67 -8.16 2.56 10.07
N ALA A 68 -7.62 3.27 11.06
CA ALA A 68 -7.60 4.73 11.08
C ALA A 68 -6.78 5.30 9.93
N LEU A 69 -5.61 4.73 9.63
CA LEU A 69 -4.77 5.15 8.49
C LEU A 69 -5.47 4.91 7.14
N ILE A 70 -6.05 3.73 6.95
CA ILE A 70 -6.79 3.40 5.72
C ILE A 70 -8.00 4.32 5.57
N GLY A 71 -8.76 4.55 6.65
CA GLY A 71 -9.90 5.47 6.66
C GLY A 71 -9.48 6.91 6.34
N GLY A 72 -8.40 7.39 6.95
CA GLY A 72 -7.84 8.72 6.68
C GLY A 72 -7.39 8.88 5.23
N LEU A 73 -6.74 7.86 4.66
CA LEU A 73 -6.35 7.85 3.26
C LEU A 73 -7.59 7.88 2.33
N ALA A 74 -8.58 7.02 2.59
CA ALA A 74 -9.81 6.99 1.80
C ALA A 74 -10.56 8.32 1.86
N TYR A 75 -10.60 8.95 3.03
CA TYR A 75 -11.15 10.30 3.21
C TYR A 75 -10.39 11.33 2.39
N ALA A 76 -9.06 11.39 2.50
CA ALA A 76 -8.22 12.34 1.75
C ALA A 76 -8.34 12.17 0.23
N VAL A 77 -8.48 10.92 -0.25
CA VAL A 77 -8.71 10.65 -1.67
C VAL A 77 -10.09 11.12 -2.12
N SER A 78 -11.11 10.94 -1.28
CA SER A 78 -12.49 11.32 -1.60
C SER A 78 -12.73 12.83 -1.57
N THR A 79 -12.01 13.56 -0.72
CA THR A 79 -12.10 15.03 -0.60
C THR A 79 -11.13 15.78 -1.53
N ARG A 80 -10.34 15.06 -2.33
CA ARG A 80 -9.44 15.67 -3.30
C ARG A 80 -10.23 16.43 -4.36
N GLU A 81 -9.89 17.70 -4.56
CA GLU A 81 -10.48 18.51 -5.62
C GLU A 81 -10.18 17.91 -7.00
N PRO A 82 -11.19 17.71 -7.86
CA PRO A 82 -11.01 17.07 -9.16
C PRO A 82 -10.31 17.97 -10.18
N VAL A 83 -10.23 19.28 -9.95
CA VAL A 83 -9.74 20.25 -10.94
C VAL A 83 -8.88 21.30 -10.28
N HIS A 84 -7.62 21.36 -10.69
CA HIS A 84 -6.72 22.43 -10.28
C HIS A 84 -6.58 23.43 -11.44
N ILE A 85 -7.12 24.64 -11.27
CA ILE A 85 -7.00 25.73 -12.25
C ILE A 85 -6.07 26.78 -11.68
N ALA A 86 -4.86 26.87 -12.23
CA ALA A 86 -3.92 27.92 -11.91
C ALA A 86 -3.92 28.97 -13.01
N VAL A 87 -4.35 30.19 -12.68
CA VAL A 87 -4.21 31.35 -13.57
C VAL A 87 -2.82 31.92 -13.34
N LEU A 88 -1.93 31.64 -14.28
CA LEU A 88 -0.58 32.18 -14.28
C LEU A 88 -0.55 33.43 -15.15
N ARG A 89 0.24 34.41 -14.75
CA ARG A 89 0.53 35.54 -15.63
C ARG A 89 1.45 35.09 -16.77
N GLY A 90 1.24 35.62 -17.97
CA GLY A 90 2.13 35.38 -19.10
C GLY A 90 3.56 35.85 -18.80
N ALA A 91 4.55 35.09 -19.25
CA ALA A 91 5.96 35.48 -19.09
C ALA A 91 6.27 36.70 -19.96
N GLY A 92 6.96 37.70 -19.40
CA GLY A 92 7.33 38.93 -20.10
C GLY A 92 6.66 40.19 -19.52
N LEU A 93 6.43 41.19 -20.37
CA LEU A 93 5.92 42.50 -19.95
C LEU A 93 4.49 42.40 -19.37
N PRO A 94 4.15 43.24 -18.37
CA PRO A 94 2.82 43.26 -17.74
C PRO A 94 1.65 43.53 -18.66
N TYR A 95 1.92 44.33 -19.68
CA TYR A 95 1.01 44.76 -20.71
C TYR A 95 1.86 45.03 -21.94
N SER A 96 1.30 44.79 -23.11
CA SER A 96 1.89 45.21 -24.38
C SER A 96 0.92 46.12 -25.10
N TYR A 97 1.45 47.19 -25.71
CA TYR A 97 0.68 48.02 -26.63
C TYR A 97 0.76 47.36 -28.01
N VAL A 98 -0.39 46.96 -28.54
CA VAL A 98 -0.50 46.40 -29.88
C VAL A 98 -1.35 47.35 -30.71
N LYS A 99 -0.86 47.75 -31.89
CA LYS A 99 -1.64 48.56 -32.84
C LYS A 99 -2.60 47.63 -33.58
N ASN A 100 -3.90 47.88 -33.43
CA ASN A 100 -4.92 47.15 -34.17
C ASN A 100 -4.88 47.55 -35.66
N SER A 101 -5.54 46.79 -36.54
CA SER A 101 -5.63 47.08 -37.98
C SER A 101 -6.16 48.48 -38.31
N ASP A 102 -6.88 49.11 -37.38
CA ASP A 102 -7.42 50.48 -37.48
C ASP A 102 -6.48 51.56 -36.90
N GLY A 103 -5.24 51.23 -36.56
CA GLY A 103 -4.23 52.17 -36.06
C GLY A 103 -4.41 52.61 -34.60
N GLN A 104 -5.43 52.12 -33.89
CA GLN A 104 -5.65 52.38 -32.47
C GLN A 104 -4.70 51.53 -31.60
N GLU A 105 -4.09 52.16 -30.58
CA GLU A 105 -3.24 51.48 -29.61
C GLU A 105 -4.10 50.80 -28.54
N VAL A 106 -4.06 49.48 -28.51
CA VAL A 106 -4.82 48.67 -27.55
C VAL A 106 -3.87 48.09 -26.51
N LEU A 107 -4.23 48.23 -25.23
CA LEU A 107 -3.52 47.63 -24.10
C LEU A 107 -3.90 46.15 -24.00
N LEU A 108 -2.94 45.25 -24.22
CA LEU A 108 -3.17 43.81 -24.11
C LEU A 108 -2.49 43.24 -22.84
N ASN A 109 -3.23 42.45 -22.07
CA ASN A 109 -2.70 41.72 -20.92
C ASN A 109 -2.72 40.22 -21.20
N GLN A 110 -1.60 39.54 -20.96
CA GLN A 110 -1.41 38.14 -21.29
C GLN A 110 -1.53 37.26 -20.04
N PHE A 111 -2.45 36.30 -20.09
CA PHE A 111 -2.65 35.31 -19.03
C PHE A 111 -2.47 33.89 -19.60
N ARG A 112 -1.81 33.03 -18.83
CA ARG A 112 -1.65 31.61 -19.12
C ARG A 112 -2.50 30.81 -18.13
N LEU A 113 -3.50 30.11 -18.65
CA LEU A 113 -4.30 29.18 -17.86
C LEU A 113 -3.59 27.83 -17.84
N HIS A 114 -3.24 27.34 -16.65
CA HIS A 114 -2.79 25.97 -16.46
C HIS A 114 -3.92 25.18 -15.80
N ILE A 115 -4.53 24.27 -16.57
CA ILE A 115 -5.66 23.45 -16.16
C ILE A 115 -5.16 22.02 -16.02
N GLN A 116 -5.21 21.48 -14.80
CA GLN A 116 -4.85 20.08 -14.55
C GLN A 116 -6.10 19.34 -14.06
N ASN A 117 -6.59 18.41 -14.88
CA ASN A 117 -7.65 17.50 -14.48
C ASN A 117 -7.05 16.39 -13.60
N GLN A 118 -7.50 16.34 -12.36
CA GLN A 118 -7.07 15.37 -11.35
C GLN A 118 -8.19 14.37 -11.00
N GLY A 119 -9.36 14.49 -11.63
CA GLY A 119 -10.53 13.62 -11.46
C GLY A 119 -10.51 12.37 -12.35
N ALA A 120 -11.30 11.35 -11.95
CA ALA A 120 -11.39 10.07 -12.65
C ALA A 120 -12.21 10.12 -13.95
N LEU A 121 -13.02 11.17 -14.16
CA LEU A 121 -13.86 11.35 -15.34
C LEU A 121 -13.28 12.42 -16.27
N ARG A 122 -13.43 12.21 -17.59
CA ARG A 122 -13.14 13.22 -18.61
C ARG A 122 -14.14 14.36 -18.48
N ALA A 123 -13.77 15.39 -17.72
CA ALA A 123 -14.52 16.62 -17.66
C ALA A 123 -14.15 17.51 -18.86
N ARG A 124 -15.17 17.98 -19.57
CA ARG A 124 -15.03 18.90 -20.71
C ARG A 124 -15.32 20.29 -20.19
N TYR A 125 -14.27 21.10 -20.04
CA TYR A 125 -14.39 22.50 -19.63
C TYR A 125 -14.53 23.34 -20.90
N MET A 126 -15.73 23.86 -21.15
CA MET A 126 -16.04 24.78 -22.25
C MET A 126 -17.08 25.78 -21.76
#